data_AF-A0A7C1BLI3-F1
#
_entry.id   AF-A0A7C1BLI3-F1
#
_cell.length_a   1.000
_cell.length_b   1.000
_cell.length_c   1.000
_cell.angle_alpha   90.00
_cell.angle_beta   90.00
_cell.angle_gamma   90.00
#
_symmetry.space_group_name_H-M   'P 1'
#
loop_
_entity.id
_entity.type
_entity.pdbx_description
1 polymer ?
#
loop_
_entity_poly.entity_id
_entity_poly.type
_entity_poly.pdbx_seq_one_letter_code
_entity_poly.pdbx_strand_id
1 'polypeptide(L)' 'MTKADIIESVYEKVGLSKKEANTIVELVFETIKSNLEKGEKVKISRFGNFVVRQKRTRRGRNPQTGSEIEI' A
#
# COMPACT_ATOMS: atom_id res chain seq x y z
N MET A 1 -7.14 4.89 11.38
CA MET A 1 -7.46 3.55 10.85
C MET A 1 -6.16 2.81 10.59
N THR A 2 -5.93 1.73 11.34
CA THR A 2 -4.79 0.81 11.24
C THR A 2 -5.20 -0.47 10.50
N LYS A 3 -4.24 -1.36 10.22
CA LYS A 3 -4.55 -2.69 9.67
C LYS A 3 -5.47 -3.49 10.61
N ALA A 4 -5.27 -3.39 11.92
CA ALA A 4 -6.10 -4.05 12.91
C ALA A 4 -7.56 -3.56 12.85
N ASP A 5 -7.76 -2.25 12.70
CA ASP A 5 -9.10 -1.66 12.57
C ASP A 5 -9.83 -2.17 11.32
N ILE A 6 -9.10 -2.38 10.21
CA ILE A 6 -9.65 -2.95 8.97
C ILE A 6 -10.05 -4.42 9.19
N ILE A 7 -9.20 -5.21 9.83
CA ILE A 7 -9.48 -6.63 10.13
C ILE A 7 -10.73 -6.75 11.01
N GLU A 8 -10.83 -5.94 12.07
CA GLU A 8 -12.01 -5.94 12.95
C GLU A 8 -13.27 -5.55 12.16
N SER A 9 -13.20 -4.50 11.33
CA SER A 9 -14.32 -4.07 10.49
C SER A 9 -14.79 -5.14 9.49
N VAL A 10 -13.86 -5.94 8.95
CA VAL A 10 -14.19 -7.06 8.04
C VAL A 10 -14.78 -8.23 8.82
N TYR A 11 -14.20 -8.55 9.98
CA TYR A 11 -14.71 -9.58 10.89
C TYR A 11 -16.17 -9.31 11.28
N GLU A 12 -16.48 -8.09 11.74
CA GLU A 12 -17.83 -7.70 12.18
C GLU A 12 -18.88 -7.77 11.06
N LYS A 13 -18.49 -7.50 9.80
CA LYS A 13 -19.43 -7.40 8.67
C LYS A 13 -19.67 -8.70 7.92
N VAL A 14 -18.67 -9.58 7.88
CA VAL A 14 -18.70 -10.77 7.02
C VAL A 14 -18.98 -12.05 7.82
N GLY A 15 -18.90 -12.00 9.16
CA GLY A 15 -19.20 -13.14 10.03
C GLY A 15 -18.17 -14.28 9.95
N LEU A 16 -17.00 -14.01 9.38
CA LEU A 16 -15.86 -14.92 9.36
C LEU A 16 -15.22 -15.02 10.74
N SER A 17 -14.31 -15.98 10.96
CA SER A 17 -13.44 -15.93 12.12
C SER A 17 -12.44 -14.76 12.01
N LYS A 18 -11.96 -14.22 13.16
CA LYS A 18 -10.91 -13.20 13.16
C LYS A 18 -9.64 -13.65 12.42
N LYS A 19 -9.33 -14.95 12.47
CA LYS A 19 -8.17 -15.53 11.77
C LYS A 19 -8.34 -15.43 10.26
N GLU A 20 -9.52 -15.81 9.74
CA GLU A 20 -9.81 -15.71 8.30
C GLU A 20 -9.85 -14.26 7.83
N ALA A 21 -10.47 -13.36 8.61
CA ALA A 21 -10.48 -11.93 8.30
C ALA A 21 -9.05 -11.37 8.19
N ASN A 22 -8.16 -11.73 9.12
CA ASN A 22 -6.74 -11.36 9.05
C ASN A 22 -6.06 -11.91 7.79
N THR A 23 -6.22 -13.20 7.51
CA THR A 23 -5.64 -13.84 6.32
C THR A 23 -6.10 -13.19 5.02
N ILE A 24 -7.39 -12.87 4.90
CA ILE A 24 -7.94 -12.22 3.70
C ILE A 24 -7.37 -10.81 3.53
N VAL A 25 -7.35 -10.00 4.60
CA VAL A 25 -6.82 -8.63 4.54
C VAL A 25 -5.34 -8.64 4.16
N GLU A 26 -4.54 -9.55 4.74
CA GLU A 26 -3.13 -9.68 4.39
C GLU A 26 -2.95 -10.07 2.91
N LEU A 27 -3.73 -11.04 2.43
CA LEU A 27 -3.68 -11.49 1.04
C LEU A 27 -4.03 -10.36 0.05
N VAL A 28 -4.99 -9.50 0.37
CA VAL A 28 -5.32 -8.34 -0.47
C VAL A 28 -4.12 -7.41 -0.57
N PHE A 29 -3.50 -7.03 0.55
CA PHE A 29 -2.34 -6.13 0.52
C PHE A 29 -1.13 -6.76 -0.17
N GLU A 30 -0.91 -8.06 0.04
CA GLU A 30 0.18 -8.80 -0.63
C GLU A 30 -0.03 -8.85 -2.14
N THR A 31 -1.25 -9.11 -2.59
CA THR A 31 -1.59 -9.10 -4.01
C THR A 31 -1.34 -7.72 -4.63
N ILE A 32 -1.74 -6.64 -3.94
CA ILE A 32 -1.49 -5.28 -4.42
C ILE A 32 0.02 -5.01 -4.51
N LYS A 33 0.79 -5.35 -3.48
CA LYS A 33 2.25 -5.17 -3.44
C LYS A 33 2.93 -5.92 -4.60
N SER A 34 2.66 -7.22 -4.75
CA SER A 34 3.30 -8.05 -5.78
C SER A 34 3.05 -7.55 -7.21
N ASN A 35 1.83 -7.07 -7.50
CA ASN A 35 1.53 -6.48 -8.81
C ASN A 35 2.28 -5.16 -9.03
N LEU A 36 2.35 -4.30 -8.01
CA LEU A 36 3.08 -3.03 -8.12
C LEU A 36 4.59 -3.26 -8.28
N GLU A 37 5.18 -4.24 -7.59
CA GLU A 37 6.60 -4.59 -7.75
C GLU A 37 6.95 -5.00 -9.19
N LYS A 38 6.03 -5.65 -9.90
CA LYS A 38 6.16 -5.98 -11.32
C LYS A 38 5.97 -4.79 -12.26
N GLY A 39 5.66 -3.60 -11.73
CA GLY A 39 5.34 -2.39 -12.49
C GLY A 39 3.91 -2.38 -13.05
N GLU A 40 3.07 -3.34 -12.65
CA GLU A 40 1.68 -3.42 -13.11
C GLU A 40 0.80 -2.37 -12.43
N LYS A 41 -0.28 -1.97 -13.09
CA LYS A 41 -1.24 -0.99 -12.56
C LYS A 41 -2.37 -1.73 -11.86
N VAL A 42 -2.61 -1.43 -10.59
CA VAL A 42 -3.74 -1.97 -9.85
C VAL A 42 -4.88 -0.97 -9.87
N LYS A 43 -6.05 -1.37 -10.38
CA LYS A 43 -7.25 -0.53 -10.43
C LYS A 43 -8.35 -1.14 -9.57
N ILE A 44 -8.82 -0.39 -8.58
CA ILE A 44 -9.94 -0.79 -7.72
C ILE A 44 -11.07 0.22 -7.94
N SER A 45 -12.12 -0.22 -8.62
CA SER A 45 -13.27 0.63 -8.96
C SER A 45 -13.88 1.25 -7.70
N ARG A 46 -14.25 2.54 -7.77
CA ARG A 46 -14.77 3.35 -6.66
C ARG A 46 -13.82 3.52 -5.46
N PHE A 47 -12.56 3.10 -5.58
CA PHE A 47 -11.55 3.33 -4.55
C PHE A 47 -10.37 4.12 -5.10
N GLY A 48 -9.66 3.60 -6.11
CA GLY A 48 -8.51 4.29 -6.65
C GLY A 48 -7.68 3.46 -7.62
N ASN A 49 -6.67 4.12 -8.19
CA ASN A 49 -5.68 3.51 -9.07
C ASN A 49 -4.30 3.62 -8.43
N PHE A 50 -3.60 2.50 -8.32
CA PHE A 50 -2.23 2.42 -7.83
C PHE A 50 -1.31 2.15 -9.03
N VAL A 51 -0.31 3.00 -9.19
CA VAL A 51 0.63 2.94 -10.31
C VAL A 51 2.04 3.22 -9.83
N VAL A 52 3.01 2.46 -10.33
CA VAL A 52 4.43 2.77 -10.13
C VAL A 52 4.86 3.83 -11.12
N ARG A 53 5.52 4.88 -10.62
CA ARG A 53 6.11 5.93 -11.44
C ARG A 53 7.62 5.96 -11.21
N GLN A 54 8.38 5.83 -12.30
CA GLN A 54 9.80 6.12 -12.26
C GLN A 54 10.00 7.62 -12.07
N LYS A 55 10.78 7.99 -11.05
CA LYS A 55 11.15 9.39 -10.80
C LYS A 55 12.48 9.66 -11.50
N ARG A 56 12.57 10.78 -12.20
CA ARG A 56 13.84 11.26 -12.76
C ARG A 56 14.71 11.81 -11.63
N THR A 57 16.02 11.67 -11.79
CA THR A 57 17.01 12.29 -10.92
C THR A 57 16.78 13.79 -10.84
N ARG A 58 16.78 14.34 -9.63
CA ARG A 58 16.69 15.77 -9.39
C ARG A 58 17.51 16.16 -8.17
N ARG A 59 17.84 17.44 -8.06
CA ARG A 59 18.46 17.99 -6.86
C ARG A 59 17.48 17.99 -5.69
N GLY A 60 17.92 17.42 -4.57
CA GLY A 60 17.33 17.54 -3.25
C GLY A 60 18.31 18.21 -2.28
N ARG A 61 17.92 18.29 -1.01
CA ARG A 61 18.80 18.77 0.06
C ARG A 61 18.72 17.84 1.25
N ASN A 62 19.86 17.62 1.90
CA ASN A 62 19.89 16.95 3.19
C ASN A 62 19.17 17.84 4.22
N PRO A 63 18.09 17.34 4.87
CA PRO A 63 17.33 18.14 5.84
C PRO A 63 18.14 18.59 7.08
N GLN A 64 19.19 17.85 7.45
CA GLN A 64 20.01 18.15 8.63
C GLN A 64 21.13 19.14 8.33
N THR A 65 21.77 19.05 7.16
CA THR A 65 22.97 19.86 6.84
C THR A 65 22.71 20.94 5.79
N GLY A 66 21.59 20.88 5.07
CA GLY A 66 21.27 21.77 3.96
C GLY A 66 22.09 21.51 2.68
N SER A 67 23.05 20.58 2.73
CA SER A 67 23.90 20.23 1.59
C SER A 67 23.08 19.66 0.44
N GLU A 68 23.50 19.96 -0.77
CA GLU A 68 22.82 19.52 -1.98
C GLU A 68 23.15 18.07 -2.32
N ILE A 69 22.12 17.30 -2.66
CA ILE A 69 22.20 15.87 -3.00
C ILE A 69 21.36 15.57 -4.24
N GLU A 70 21.67 14.49 -4.97
CA GLU A 70 20.81 13.99 -6.05
C GLU A 70 19.86 12.90 -5.53
N ILE A 71 18.60 12.91 -5.97
CA ILE A 71 17.51 11.99 -5.57
C ILE A 71 16.62 11.57 -6.74
#